data_AF-X0VC55-F1
#
_entry.id   AF-X0VC55-F1
#
_cell.length_a   1.000
_cell.length_b   1.000
_cell.length_c   1.000
_cell.angle_alpha   90.00
_cell.angle_beta   90.00
_cell.angle_gamma   90.00
#
_symmetry.space_group_name_H-M   'P 1'
#
loop_
_entity.id
_entity.type
_entity.pdbx_description
1 polymer ?
#
loop_
_entity_poly.entity_id
_entity_poly.type
_entity_poly.pdbx_seq_one_letter_code
_entity_poly.pdbx_strand_id
1 'polypeptide(L)'
;MSGCPGAQAERVKEQGERGEAAVRRRASAGPVTSGSTDRVFSHRLRAALDRKGWSQNELARSSEVSVGHVSMILRGQRIPSVAIAAQFARALGVSLDWLVGLKE
;
A
#
# COMPACT_ATOMS: atom_id res chain seq x y z
N MET A 1 -11.88 48.34 -20.37
CA MET A 1 -10.59 47.76 -20.74
C MET A 1 -9.86 47.37 -19.46
N SER A 2 -9.54 46.08 -19.35
CA SER A 2 -8.56 45.42 -18.45
C SER A 2 -8.75 45.64 -16.93
N GLY A 3 -9.02 44.62 -16.10
CA GLY A 3 -8.35 43.32 -16.00
C GLY A 3 -6.98 43.54 -15.33
N CYS A 4 -6.58 42.97 -14.18
CA CYS A 4 -7.05 41.82 -13.40
C CYS A 4 -6.62 42.01 -11.91
N PRO A 5 -7.26 41.30 -10.97
CA PRO A 5 -6.91 41.26 -9.55
C PRO A 5 -5.74 40.31 -9.26
N GLY A 6 -4.83 40.73 -8.39
CA GLY A 6 -3.71 39.93 -7.89
C GLY A 6 -3.98 39.33 -6.50
N ALA A 7 -3.24 38.26 -6.22
CA ALA A 7 -3.07 37.57 -4.93
C ALA A 7 -4.20 36.61 -4.53
N GLN A 8 -4.11 35.40 -5.07
CA GLN A 8 -4.67 34.20 -4.44
C GLN A 8 -3.79 33.82 -3.25
N ALA A 9 -4.34 33.93 -2.03
CA ALA A 9 -3.85 33.26 -0.85
C ALA A 9 -4.91 32.25 -0.37
N GLU A 10 -4.43 31.03 -0.12
CA GLU A 10 -4.99 30.01 0.78
C GLU A 10 -6.48 29.68 0.66
N ARG A 11 -6.78 28.58 -0.04
CA ARG A 11 -7.98 27.78 0.23
C ARG A 11 -7.69 26.27 0.12
N VAL A 12 -7.64 25.66 1.30
CA VAL A 12 -8.31 24.40 1.71
C VAL A 12 -8.94 23.59 0.57
N LYS A 13 -8.51 22.34 0.44
CA LYS A 13 -9.30 21.21 -0.09
C LYS A 13 -8.95 20.01 0.79
N GLU A 14 -9.70 19.68 1.85
CA GLU A 14 -11.01 19.03 1.78
C GLU A 14 -11.13 18.07 0.61
N GLN A 15 -10.64 16.85 0.81
CA GLN A 15 -11.04 15.61 0.13
C GLN A 15 -10.82 14.49 1.17
N GLY A 16 -11.82 13.90 1.83
CA GLY A 16 -13.22 13.82 1.45
C GLY A 16 -13.46 12.68 0.47
N GLU A 17 -12.94 11.47 0.72
CA GLU A 17 -13.35 10.24 0.04
C GLU A 17 -13.25 9.04 1.00
N ARG A 18 -14.26 8.95 1.88
CA ARG A 18 -14.68 7.68 2.45
C ARG A 18 -15.17 6.81 1.28
N GLY A 19 -14.42 5.80 0.89
CA GLY A 19 -14.81 5.06 -0.32
C GLY A 19 -14.05 3.77 -0.60
N GLU A 20 -13.93 2.86 0.38
CA GLU A 20 -13.84 1.42 0.05
C GLU A 20 -14.18 0.51 1.24
N ALA A 21 -15.34 0.75 1.85
CA ALA A 21 -15.98 -0.21 2.76
C ALA A 21 -17.18 -0.84 2.04
N ALA A 22 -16.92 -1.71 1.05
CA ALA A 22 -17.80 -2.83 0.64
C ALA A 22 -17.37 -3.38 -0.73
N VAL A 23 -16.68 -4.52 -0.75
CA VAL A 23 -16.90 -5.52 -1.81
C VAL A 23 -16.65 -6.93 -1.26
N ARG A 24 -17.79 -7.58 -0.96
CA ARG A 24 -18.15 -8.99 -1.16
C ARG A 24 -17.05 -10.06 -1.03
N ARG A 25 -17.27 -10.98 -0.09
CA ARG A 25 -16.64 -12.30 -0.03
C ARG A 25 -16.73 -12.99 -1.41
N ARG A 26 -15.57 -13.32 -1.97
CA ARG A 26 -15.39 -14.51 -2.80
C ARG A 26 -14.07 -15.17 -2.41
N ALA A 27 -14.20 -16.38 -1.86
CA ALA A 27 -13.09 -17.28 -1.63
C ALA A 27 -12.57 -17.78 -2.97
N SER A 28 -11.27 -17.59 -3.21
CA SER A 28 -10.41 -18.50 -3.98
C SER A 28 -8.98 -17.97 -3.96
N ALA A 29 -8.27 -18.20 -2.85
CA ALA A 29 -6.81 -18.20 -2.85
C ALA A 29 -6.39 -19.67 -2.74
N GLY A 30 -6.17 -20.30 -3.90
CA GLY A 30 -5.48 -21.58 -3.96
C GLY A 30 -4.07 -21.45 -3.34
N PRO A 31 -3.50 -22.55 -2.84
CA PRO A 31 -2.23 -22.50 -2.14
C PRO A 31 -1.12 -22.10 -3.12
N VAL A 32 -0.51 -20.94 -2.88
CA VAL A 32 0.80 -20.63 -3.46
C VAL A 32 1.85 -21.44 -2.70
N THR A 33 2.56 -22.29 -3.44
CA THR A 33 3.60 -23.20 -2.95
C THR A 33 4.96 -22.50 -3.00
N SER A 34 5.27 -21.71 -1.96
CA SER A 34 6.64 -21.34 -1.55
C SER A 34 6.59 -20.82 -0.10
N GLY A 35 6.08 -21.67 0.80
CA GLY A 35 5.15 -21.29 1.87
C GLY A 35 5.71 -20.83 3.23
N SER A 36 6.69 -19.93 3.27
CA SER A 36 7.08 -19.29 4.54
C SER A 36 7.36 -17.79 4.39
N THR A 37 8.31 -17.41 3.54
CA THR A 37 8.72 -16.01 3.38
C THR A 37 7.64 -15.15 2.73
N ASP A 38 6.89 -15.70 1.78
CA ASP A 38 5.75 -15.03 1.12
C ASP A 38 4.62 -14.68 2.12
N ARG A 39 4.33 -15.61 3.03
CA ARG A 39 3.32 -15.46 4.08
C ARG A 39 3.77 -14.44 5.12
N VAL A 40 5.04 -14.50 5.54
CA VAL A 40 5.62 -13.52 6.48
C VAL A 40 5.59 -12.12 5.88
N PHE A 41 6.01 -11.97 4.62
CA PHE A 41 5.98 -10.69 3.93
C PHE A 41 4.57 -10.11 3.85
N SER A 42 3.62 -10.89 3.35
CA SER A 42 2.23 -10.44 3.17
C SER A 42 1.58 -10.09 4.51
N HIS A 43 1.87 -10.86 5.56
CA HIS A 43 1.38 -10.62 6.91
C HIS A 43 1.95 -9.33 7.50
N ARG A 44 3.28 -9.15 7.45
CA ARG A 44 3.95 -7.95 7.97
C ARG A 44 3.59 -6.70 7.19
N LEU A 45 3.37 -6.82 5.87
CA LEU A 45 2.87 -5.72 5.06
C LEU A 45 1.48 -5.25 5.52
N ARG A 46 0.54 -6.18 5.78
CA ARG A 46 -0.77 -5.85 6.36
C ARG A 46 -0.63 -5.18 7.73
N ALA A 47 0.19 -5.75 8.60
CA ALA A 47 0.40 -5.19 9.93
C ALA A 47 0.97 -3.76 9.88
N ALA A 48 1.88 -3.47 8.94
CA ALA A 48 2.42 -2.14 8.74
C ALA A 48 1.38 -1.15 8.19
N LEU A 49 0.49 -1.60 7.29
CA LEU A 49 -0.63 -0.79 6.81
C LEU A 49 -1.60 -0.45 7.94
N ASP A 50 -1.99 -1.44 8.73
CA ASP A 50 -2.91 -1.25 9.85
C ASP A 50 -2.33 -0.30 10.90
N ARG A 51 -1.04 -0.45 11.25
CA ARG A 51 -0.34 0.44 12.18
C ARG A 51 -0.27 1.88 11.69
N LYS A 52 -0.17 2.08 10.37
CA LYS A 52 -0.12 3.41 9.76
C LYS A 52 -1.51 3.99 9.47
N GLY A 53 -2.56 3.18 9.56
CA GLY A 53 -3.91 3.56 9.15
C GLY A 53 -4.06 3.75 7.64
N TRP A 54 -3.25 3.06 6.84
CA TRP A 54 -3.22 3.20 5.38
C TRP A 54 -4.01 2.08 4.68
N SER A 55 -4.73 2.47 3.64
CA SER A 55 -5.32 1.60 2.63
C SER A 55 -4.30 1.08 1.62
N GLN A 56 -4.69 0.09 0.81
CA GLN A 56 -3.87 -0.39 -0.31
C GLN A 56 -3.63 0.70 -1.36
N ASN A 57 -4.58 1.62 -1.53
CA ASN A 57 -4.48 2.74 -2.47
C ASN A 57 -3.42 3.75 -2.04
N GLU A 58 -3.35 4.03 -0.73
CA GLU A 58 -2.30 4.89 -0.17
C GLU A 58 -0.92 4.28 -0.34
N LEU A 59 -0.75 2.98 -0.04
CA LEU A 59 0.52 2.30 -0.28
C LEU A 59 0.94 2.30 -1.75
N ALA A 60 -0.01 1.99 -2.64
CA ALA A 60 0.19 1.98 -4.08
C ALA A 60 0.69 3.35 -4.57
N ARG A 61 0.01 4.43 -4.16
CA ARG A 61 0.39 5.80 -4.49
C ARG A 61 1.76 6.18 -3.93
N SER A 62 2.00 5.90 -2.65
CA SER A 62 3.26 6.26 -1.98
C SER A 62 4.46 5.44 -2.43
N SER A 63 4.23 4.30 -3.08
CA SER A 63 5.29 3.40 -3.55
C SER A 63 5.39 3.34 -5.07
N GLU A 64 4.59 4.14 -5.78
CA GLU A 64 4.53 4.20 -7.25
C GLU A 64 4.24 2.83 -7.90
N VAL A 65 3.35 2.05 -7.29
CA VAL A 65 2.95 0.73 -7.77
C VAL A 65 1.44 0.69 -7.98
N SER A 66 0.93 -0.17 -8.86
CA SER A 66 -0.52 -0.29 -9.04
C SER A 66 -1.20 -0.98 -7.84
N VAL A 67 -2.42 -0.53 -7.53
CA VAL A 67 -3.26 -1.13 -6.46
C VAL A 67 -3.46 -2.63 -6.70
N GLY A 68 -3.67 -3.04 -7.95
CA GLY A 68 -3.78 -4.46 -8.31
C GLY A 68 -2.52 -5.26 -7.97
N HIS A 69 -1.34 -4.68 -8.15
CA HIS A 69 -0.08 -5.32 -7.77
C HIS A 69 0.05 -5.46 -6.24
N VAL A 70 -0.26 -4.39 -5.49
CA VAL A 70 -0.33 -4.42 -4.02
C VAL A 70 -1.30 -5.51 -3.54
N SER A 71 -2.49 -5.60 -4.13
CA SER A 71 -3.50 -6.60 -3.80
C SER A 71 -3.05 -8.04 -4.08
N MET A 72 -2.36 -8.29 -5.20
CA MET A 72 -1.78 -9.61 -5.49
C MET A 72 -0.70 -9.98 -4.48
N ILE A 73 0.16 -9.04 -4.10
CA ILE A 73 1.23 -9.25 -3.11
C ILE A 73 0.61 -9.54 -1.74
N LEU A 74 -0.35 -8.74 -1.29
CA LEU A 74 -1.03 -8.96 0.00
C LEU A 74 -1.75 -10.30 0.07
N ARG A 75 -2.20 -10.86 -1.06
CA ARG A 75 -2.82 -12.19 -1.14
C ARG A 75 -1.80 -13.33 -1.28
N GLY A 76 -0.51 -13.04 -1.32
CA GLY A 76 0.55 -14.02 -1.58
C GLY A 76 0.62 -14.51 -3.04
N GLN A 77 -0.18 -13.95 -3.95
CA GLN A 77 -0.25 -14.40 -5.35
C GLN A 77 0.97 -13.98 -6.18
N ARG A 78 1.72 -12.99 -5.68
CA ARG A 78 2.93 -12.44 -6.30
C ARG A 78 3.96 -12.14 -5.23
N ILE A 79 5.21 -12.49 -5.53
CA ILE A 79 6.36 -12.10 -4.74
C ILE A 79 6.88 -10.79 -5.34
N PRO A 80 7.00 -9.70 -4.57
CA PRO A 80 7.58 -8.46 -5.08
C PRO A 80 9.06 -8.63 -5.39
N SER A 81 9.56 -7.84 -6.33
CA SER A 81 11.01 -7.67 -6.46
C SER A 81 11.58 -6.98 -5.22
N VAL A 82 12.89 -7.13 -4.99
CA VAL A 82 13.59 -6.44 -3.89
C VAL A 82 13.40 -4.92 -3.98
N ALA A 83 13.35 -4.37 -5.20
CA ALA A 83 13.11 -2.94 -5.43
C ALA A 83 11.72 -2.50 -4.91
N ILE A 84 10.66 -3.26 -5.24
CA ILE A 84 9.29 -2.98 -4.77
C ILE A 84 9.18 -3.20 -3.26
N ALA A 85 9.79 -4.25 -2.72
CA ALA A 85 9.82 -4.48 -1.28
C ALA A 85 10.50 -3.32 -0.53
N ALA A 86 11.60 -2.79 -1.08
CA ALA A 86 12.28 -1.61 -0.52
C ALA A 86 11.44 -0.33 -0.64
N GLN A 87 10.67 -0.15 -1.72
CA GLN A 87 9.72 0.96 -1.86
C GLN A 87 8.64 0.88 -0.78
N PHE A 88 8.03 -0.29 -0.57
CA PHE A 88 7.04 -0.49 0.51
C PHE A 88 7.63 -0.22 1.89
N ALA A 89 8.83 -0.74 2.18
CA ALA A 89 9.49 -0.52 3.46
C ALA A 89 9.72 0.98 3.73
N ARG A 90 10.25 1.72 2.73
CA ARG A 90 10.43 3.18 2.81
C ARG A 90 9.09 3.92 2.98
N ALA A 91 8.09 3.57 2.17
CA ALA A 91 6.78 4.21 2.22
C ALA A 91 6.10 3.99 3.58
N LEU A 92 6.30 2.83 4.20
CA LEU A 92 5.70 2.47 5.49
C LEU A 92 6.54 2.89 6.70
N GLY A 93 7.79 3.29 6.50
CA GLY A 93 8.70 3.65 7.59
C GLY A 93 9.17 2.44 8.40
N VAL A 94 9.27 1.27 7.77
CA VAL A 94 9.75 0.02 8.39
C VAL A 94 11.05 -0.44 7.73
N SER A 95 11.80 -1.33 8.38
CA SER A 95 13.01 -1.90 7.78
C SER A 95 12.66 -2.99 6.76
N LEU A 96 13.46 -3.12 5.71
CA LEU A 96 13.25 -4.15 4.69
C LEU A 96 13.45 -5.56 5.27
N ASP A 97 14.47 -5.74 6.11
CA ASP A 97 14.75 -6.99 6.84
C ASP A 97 13.57 -7.44 7.71
N TRP A 98 12.90 -6.50 8.38
CA TRP A 98 11.66 -6.79 9.08
C TRP A 98 10.57 -7.15 8.07
N LEU A 99 10.38 -6.38 7.01
CA LEU A 99 9.30 -6.66 6.05
C LEU A 99 9.43 -8.05 5.40
N VAL A 100 10.65 -8.53 5.13
CA VAL A 100 10.91 -9.84 4.50
C VAL A 100 11.04 -11.02 5.47
N GLY A 101 11.02 -10.80 6.79
CA GLY A 101 11.10 -11.92 7.75
C GLY A 101 12.48 -12.23 8.32
N LEU A 102 13.50 -11.39 8.10
CA LEU A 102 14.87 -11.63 8.56
C LEU A 102 15.12 -11.17 10.01
N LYS A 103 14.27 -10.28 10.53
CA LYS A 103 14.33 -9.74 11.90
C LYS A 103 13.00 -9.93 12.61
N GLU A 104 12.99 -10.09 13.94
CA GLU A 104 11.78 -10.20 14.78
C GLU A 104 10.90 -8.94 14.72
#